data_AF-A0AAU9FIE5-F1
#
_entry.id   AF-A0AAU9FIE5-F1
#
_cell.length_a   1.000
_cell.length_b   1.000
_cell.length_c   1.000
_cell.angle_alpha   90.00
_cell.angle_beta   90.00
_cell.angle_gamma   90.00
#
_symmetry.space_group_name_H-M   'P 1'
#
loop_
_entity.id
_entity.type
_entity.pdbx_description
1 polymer ?
#
loop_
_entity_poly.entity_id
_entity_poly.type
_entity_poly.pdbx_seq_one_letter_code
_entity_poly.pdbx_strand_id
1 'polypeptide(L)'
;MRRTLKRHRGKNFSVAEERILHQLVDTHKDVLSNKKNDAATWKLKSDTWAKIAEEFCTQSGVVRNWEALRDKYTNTKRKERRCNGETLGYFSSQSEELNDYTDGNCLSESCYPSLIDFEESEILAPSEPQYEASYSECSQDAKKNYWVAGVALLKMQQQYHRDENARQAERHSIEMEKHRLELHNLRLKNHLLELEIEERFERR
;
A
#
# COMPACT_ATOMS: atom_id res chain seq x y z
N MET A 1 -16.64 3.91 -24.56
CA MET A 1 -15.90 4.11 -23.29
C MET A 1 -16.78 4.89 -22.32
N ARG A 2 -17.15 4.31 -21.17
CA ARG A 2 -17.89 5.05 -20.14
C ARG A 2 -16.93 6.03 -19.46
N ARG A 3 -17.21 7.33 -19.55
CA ARG A 3 -16.45 8.36 -18.80
C ARG A 3 -16.80 8.18 -17.32
N THR A 4 -15.84 7.76 -16.50
CA THR A 4 -16.00 7.69 -15.06
C THR A 4 -16.09 9.12 -14.52
N LEU A 5 -17.15 9.42 -13.76
CA LEU A 5 -17.28 10.71 -13.09
C LEU A 5 -16.11 10.86 -12.11
N LYS A 6 -15.35 11.95 -12.23
CA LYS A 6 -14.28 12.28 -11.28
C LYS A 6 -14.88 12.32 -9.87
N ARG A 7 -14.36 11.48 -8.99
CA ARG A 7 -14.76 11.47 -7.57
C ARG A 7 -14.44 12.83 -6.97
N HIS A 8 -15.39 13.40 -6.22
CA HIS A 8 -15.14 14.63 -5.47
C HIS A 8 -14.07 14.35 -4.40
N ARG A 9 -12.95 15.09 -4.47
CA ARG A 9 -11.88 14.97 -3.47
C ARG A 9 -12.34 15.64 -2.17
N GLY A 10 -12.28 14.92 -1.06
CA GLY A 10 -12.61 15.45 0.26
C GLY A 10 -11.63 16.54 0.72
N LYS A 11 -12.06 17.35 1.70
CA LYS A 11 -11.20 18.34 2.35
C LYS A 11 -10.04 17.65 3.05
N ASN A 12 -8.82 18.16 2.87
CA ASN A 12 -7.62 17.63 3.53
C ASN A 12 -7.75 17.76 5.06
N PHE A 13 -6.93 16.99 5.78
CA PHE A 13 -6.78 17.15 7.22
C PHE A 13 -5.76 18.25 7.51
N SER A 14 -6.07 19.11 8.47
CA SER A 14 -5.13 20.07 9.04
C SER A 14 -4.18 19.36 10.01
N VAL A 15 -2.98 19.91 10.21
CA VAL A 15 -2.01 19.38 11.19
C VAL A 15 -2.60 19.34 12.61
N ALA A 16 -3.45 20.31 12.96
CA ALA A 16 -4.15 20.32 14.25
C ALA A 16 -5.16 19.17 14.36
N GLU A 17 -5.93 18.91 13.30
CA GLU A 17 -6.88 17.79 13.22
C GLU A 17 -6.13 16.44 13.34
N GLU A 18 -4.97 16.30 12.69
CA GLU A 18 -4.15 15.09 12.76
C GLU A 18 -3.64 14.80 14.19
N ARG A 19 -3.20 15.83 14.92
CA ARG A 19 -2.76 15.69 16.32
C ARG A 19 -3.90 15.25 17.23
N ILE A 20 -5.08 15.88 17.10
CA ILE A 20 -6.27 15.50 17.85
C ILE A 20 -6.64 14.04 17.57
N LEU A 21 -6.61 13.63 16.29
CA LEU A 21 -6.87 12.25 15.90
C LEU A 21 -5.89 11.27 16.54
N HIS A 22 -4.59 11.56 16.55
CA HIS A 22 -3.59 10.71 17.20
C HIS A 22 -3.84 10.58 18.71
N GLN A 23 -4.11 11.70 19.39
CA GLN A 23 -4.39 11.70 20.82
C GLN A 23 -5.63 10.86 21.19
N LEU A 24 -6.71 11.01 20.42
CA LEU A 24 -7.95 10.25 20.64
C LEU A 24 -7.73 8.75 20.40
N VAL A 25 -7.02 8.39 19.33
CA VAL A 25 -6.72 6.99 19.02
C VAL A 25 -5.84 6.35 20.10
N ASP A 26 -4.86 7.09 20.63
CA ASP A 26 -4.02 6.62 21.73
C ASP A 26 -4.82 6.43 23.02
N THR A 27 -5.79 7.30 23.29
CA THR A 27 -6.70 7.18 24.45
C THR A 27 -7.56 5.92 24.38
N HIS A 28 -8.00 5.52 23.18
CA HIS A 28 -8.81 4.32 22.98
C HIS A 28 -8.03 3.10 22.47
N LYS A 29 -6.69 3.12 22.59
CA LYS A 29 -5.79 2.10 22.03
C LYS A 29 -6.10 0.69 22.52
N ASP A 30 -6.49 0.52 23.78
CA ASP A 30 -6.73 -0.80 24.38
C ASP A 30 -7.85 -1.57 23.67
N VAL A 31 -8.89 -0.85 23.23
CA VAL A 31 -10.02 -1.45 22.51
C VAL A 31 -9.65 -1.72 21.05
N LEU A 32 -8.93 -0.80 20.42
CA LEU A 32 -8.50 -0.91 19.01
C LEU A 32 -7.44 -2.00 18.81
N SER A 33 -6.54 -2.18 19.79
CA SER A 33 -5.44 -3.15 19.76
C SER A 33 -5.84 -4.57 20.18
N ASN A 34 -7.11 -4.81 20.52
CA ASN A 34 -7.57 -6.14 20.89
C ASN A 34 -7.33 -7.15 19.75
N LYS A 35 -6.65 -8.26 20.05
CA LYS A 35 -6.26 -9.32 19.09
C LYS A 35 -7.41 -10.27 18.74
N LYS A 36 -8.54 -10.21 19.45
CA LYS A 36 -9.71 -11.07 19.19
C LYS A 36 -10.43 -10.66 17.90
N ASN A 37 -10.86 -11.66 17.14
CA ASN A 37 -11.58 -11.51 15.87
C ASN A 37 -13.03 -12.00 15.97
N ASP A 38 -13.68 -11.67 17.08
CA ASP A 38 -15.08 -12.04 17.32
C ASP A 38 -16.01 -10.95 16.79
N ALA A 39 -17.22 -11.31 16.36
CA ALA A 39 -18.22 -10.35 15.87
C ALA A 39 -18.53 -9.23 16.87
N ALA A 40 -18.56 -9.56 18.17
CA ALA A 40 -18.71 -8.58 19.24
C ALA A 40 -17.52 -7.60 19.31
N THR A 41 -16.29 -8.09 19.04
CA THR A 41 -15.08 -7.27 19.03
C THR A 41 -15.05 -6.33 17.83
N TRP A 42 -15.52 -6.77 16.66
CA TRP A 42 -15.64 -5.90 15.48
C TRP A 42 -16.64 -4.77 15.68
N LYS A 43 -17.81 -5.07 16.25
CA LYS A 43 -18.78 -4.04 16.65
C LYS A 43 -18.18 -3.08 17.67
N LEU A 44 -17.54 -3.59 18.71
CA LEU A 44 -16.92 -2.76 19.74
C LEU A 44 -15.84 -1.81 19.17
N LYS A 45 -15.01 -2.28 18.23
CA LYS A 45 -14.03 -1.43 17.53
C LYS A 45 -14.72 -0.38 16.66
N SER A 46 -15.77 -0.74 15.94
CA SER A 46 -16.57 0.19 15.14
C SER A 46 -17.21 1.28 16.01
N ASP A 47 -17.85 0.88 17.12
CA ASP A 47 -18.47 1.80 18.06
C ASP A 47 -17.44 2.72 18.71
N THR A 48 -16.24 2.21 18.98
CA THR A 48 -15.12 3.02 19.49
C THR A 48 -14.68 4.07 18.47
N TRP A 49 -14.60 3.71 17.18
CA TRP A 49 -14.35 4.70 16.13
C TRP A 49 -15.46 5.73 15.99
N ALA A 50 -16.72 5.34 16.20
CA ALA A 50 -17.84 6.28 16.23
C ALA A 50 -17.73 7.28 17.40
N LYS A 51 -17.35 6.80 18.60
CA LYS A 51 -17.05 7.68 19.74
C LYS A 51 -15.90 8.64 19.47
N ILE A 52 -14.81 8.15 18.87
CA ILE A 52 -13.70 9.00 18.43
C ILE A 52 -14.18 10.09 17.48
N ALA A 53 -15.10 9.79 16.56
CA ALA A 53 -15.64 10.79 15.63
C ALA A 53 -16.46 11.87 16.34
N GLU A 54 -17.22 11.51 17.36
CA GLU A 54 -17.99 12.45 18.19
C GLU A 54 -17.07 13.37 19.01
N GLU A 55 -16.07 12.79 19.69
CA GLU A 55 -15.07 13.54 20.45
C GLU A 55 -14.24 14.43 19.52
N PHE A 56 -13.86 13.91 18.35
CA PHE A 56 -13.16 14.66 17.33
C PHE A 56 -13.99 15.86 16.85
N CYS A 57 -15.30 15.69 16.65
CA CYS A 57 -16.18 16.79 16.26
C CYS A 57 -16.25 17.87 17.36
N THR A 58 -16.27 17.44 18.62
CA THR A 58 -16.30 18.35 19.78
C THR A 58 -15.00 19.14 19.91
N GLN A 59 -13.86 18.52 19.64
CA GLN A 59 -12.54 19.15 19.78
C GLN A 59 -12.12 19.98 18.55
N SER A 60 -12.40 19.49 17.34
CA SER A 60 -11.99 20.14 16.08
C SER A 60 -13.05 21.10 15.52
N GLY A 61 -14.30 20.97 15.96
CA GLY A 61 -15.45 21.68 15.37
C GLY A 61 -15.82 21.21 13.97
N VAL A 62 -15.17 20.17 13.43
CA VAL A 62 -15.39 19.65 12.07
C VAL A 62 -15.97 18.25 12.13
N VAL A 63 -17.15 18.08 11.54
CA VAL A 63 -17.79 16.76 11.40
C VAL A 63 -17.03 15.95 10.35
N ARG A 64 -16.48 14.80 10.75
CA ARG A 64 -15.86 13.82 9.86
C ARG A 64 -16.46 12.44 10.16
N ASN A 65 -16.67 11.64 9.12
CA ASN A 65 -17.11 10.26 9.31
C ASN A 65 -15.99 9.42 9.97
N TRP A 66 -16.37 8.49 10.84
CA TRP A 66 -15.43 7.61 11.55
C TRP A 66 -14.55 6.79 10.60
N GLU A 67 -15.08 6.41 9.42
CA GLU A 67 -14.32 5.72 8.37
C GLU A 67 -13.19 6.60 7.83
N ALA A 68 -13.45 7.89 7.60
CA ALA A 68 -12.45 8.83 7.10
C ALA A 68 -11.32 9.05 8.13
N LEU A 69 -11.66 9.05 9.42
CA LEU A 69 -10.68 9.15 10.52
C LEU A 69 -9.82 7.88 10.62
N ARG A 70 -10.45 6.70 10.56
CA ARG A 70 -9.75 5.41 10.54
C ARG A 70 -8.81 5.31 9.35
N ASP A 71 -9.27 5.66 8.16
CA ASP A 71 -8.49 5.59 6.93
C ASP A 71 -7.33 6.60 6.97
N LYS A 72 -7.56 7.80 7.51
CA LYS A 72 -6.49 8.79 7.72
C LYS A 72 -5.43 8.28 8.70
N TYR A 73 -5.83 7.72 9.84
CA TYR A 73 -4.91 7.18 10.83
C TYR A 73 -4.08 6.00 10.27
N THR A 74 -4.74 5.05 9.58
CA THR A 74 -4.04 3.91 8.98
C THR A 74 -3.07 4.34 7.87
N ASN A 75 -3.44 5.31 7.04
CA ASN A 75 -2.55 5.88 6.02
C ASN A 75 -1.37 6.64 6.63
N THR A 76 -1.58 7.36 7.73
CA THR A 76 -0.52 8.08 8.45
C THR A 76 0.46 7.09 9.09
N LYS A 77 -0.03 6.06 9.77
CA LYS A 77 0.79 4.97 10.33
C LYS A 77 1.58 4.20 9.26
N ARG A 78 1.00 4.00 8.07
CA ARG A 78 1.72 3.43 6.91
C ARG A 78 2.82 4.36 6.41
N LYS A 79 2.56 5.68 6.37
CA LYS A 79 3.54 6.69 5.98
C LYS A 79 4.70 6.79 6.99
N GLU A 80 4.41 6.73 8.28
CA GLU A 80 5.42 6.72 9.35
C GLU A 80 6.39 5.53 9.20
N ARG A 81 5.89 4.32 8.88
CA ARG A 81 6.77 3.17 8.62
C ARG A 81 7.70 3.39 7.43
N ARG A 82 7.30 4.17 6.42
CA ARG A 82 8.12 4.47 5.24
C ARG A 82 9.19 5.51 5.56
N CYS A 83 8.86 6.55 6.32
CA CYS A 83 9.81 7.61 6.69
C CYS A 83 10.74 7.23 7.86
N ASN A 84 10.28 6.38 8.80
CA ASN A 84 11.13 5.88 9.90
C ASN A 84 12.24 4.95 9.41
N GLY A 85 12.09 4.33 8.23
CA GLY A 85 13.14 3.54 7.59
C GLY A 85 14.33 4.37 7.08
N GLU A 86 14.13 5.68 6.83
CA GLU A 86 15.19 6.57 6.34
C GLU A 86 15.97 7.27 7.47
N THR A 87 15.39 7.34 8.69
CA THR A 87 15.98 8.12 9.80
C THR A 87 16.67 7.26 10.87
N LEU A 88 16.48 5.93 10.88
CA LEU A 88 17.04 5.05 11.93
C LEU A 88 17.81 3.85 11.36
N GLY A 89 18.87 4.12 10.61
CA GLY A 89 19.87 3.13 10.19
C GLY A 89 20.89 2.73 11.28
N TYR A 90 20.57 2.91 12.57
CA TYR A 90 21.45 2.51 13.66
C TYR A 90 20.64 2.14 14.91
N PHE A 91 20.75 0.87 15.30
CA PHE A 91 20.19 0.19 16.48
C PHE A 91 18.76 -0.37 16.46
N SER A 92 18.74 -1.66 16.08
CA SER A 92 18.20 -2.81 16.84
C SER A 92 16.86 -3.40 16.44
N SER A 93 17.01 -4.51 15.70
CA SER A 93 16.22 -5.73 15.66
C SER A 93 15.29 -6.00 16.86
N GLN A 94 14.02 -6.24 16.56
CA GLN A 94 13.28 -7.39 17.09
C GLN A 94 12.07 -7.71 16.21
N SER A 95 12.14 -8.90 15.60
CA SER A 95 11.07 -9.84 15.27
C SER A 95 9.81 -9.38 14.50
N GLU A 96 9.80 -9.82 13.24
CA GLU A 96 8.83 -10.77 12.67
C GLU A 96 7.41 -10.34 12.24
N GLU A 97 7.21 -10.65 10.94
CA GLU A 97 6.03 -11.16 10.26
C GLU A 97 4.89 -10.22 9.82
N LEU A 98 5.11 -9.72 8.60
CA LEU A 98 4.42 -10.17 7.38
C LEU A 98 2.88 -10.27 7.47
N ASN A 99 2.22 -9.25 6.95
CA ASN A 99 1.11 -9.36 6.01
C ASN A 99 0.89 -7.97 5.38
N ASP A 100 0.95 -7.84 4.06
CA ASP A 100 -0.27 -7.62 3.26
C ASP A 100 0.07 -7.23 1.82
N TYR A 101 -0.91 -7.53 0.99
CA TYR A 101 -1.15 -7.31 -0.42
C TYR A 101 -0.74 -5.95 -1.01
N THR A 102 -0.32 -6.05 -2.27
CA THR A 102 -0.58 -5.17 -3.43
C THR A 102 -0.81 -3.67 -3.19
N ASP A 103 -0.04 -2.82 -3.86
CA ASP A 103 -0.45 -2.25 -5.16
C ASP A 103 0.31 -0.94 -5.48
N GLY A 104 0.64 -0.78 -6.76
CA GLY A 104 0.55 0.51 -7.45
C GLY A 104 1.61 1.59 -7.21
N ASN A 105 2.66 1.56 -8.02
CA ASN A 105 3.04 2.64 -8.96
C ASN A 105 2.98 4.11 -8.47
N CYS A 106 4.14 4.79 -8.44
CA CYS A 106 4.24 6.19 -8.88
C CYS A 106 5.68 6.54 -9.28
N LEU A 107 5.83 6.78 -10.59
CA LEU A 107 6.97 7.39 -11.25
C LEU A 107 7.32 8.74 -10.60
N SER A 108 8.58 8.97 -10.26
CA SER A 108 9.07 10.26 -9.78
C SER A 108 9.30 11.21 -10.96
N GLU A 109 8.38 12.15 -11.13
CA GLU A 109 8.60 13.38 -11.89
C GLU A 109 9.77 14.16 -11.28
N SER A 110 10.75 14.43 -12.13
CA SER A 110 11.86 15.36 -11.91
C SER A 110 11.33 16.75 -11.55
N CYS A 111 11.67 17.24 -10.35
CA CYS A 111 11.57 18.65 -9.99
C CYS A 111 12.98 19.26 -9.99
N TYR A 112 13.34 19.95 -11.06
CA TYR A 112 14.38 20.98 -11.05
C TYR A 112 13.71 22.34 -11.07
N PRO A 113 13.83 23.16 -10.01
CA PRO A 113 13.52 24.57 -10.09
C PRO A 113 14.59 25.30 -10.91
N SER A 114 14.20 25.80 -12.07
CA SER A 114 14.90 26.88 -12.77
C SER A 114 14.86 28.12 -11.88
N LEU A 115 16.03 28.73 -11.64
CA LEU A 115 16.12 30.00 -10.93
C LEU A 115 17.19 30.92 -11.58
N ILE A 116 16.70 31.81 -12.42
CA ILE A 116 16.95 33.27 -12.50
C ILE A 116 18.38 33.75 -12.80
N ASP A 117 18.42 34.58 -13.85
CA ASP A 117 19.52 35.46 -14.29
C ASP A 117 20.09 36.31 -13.15
N PHE A 118 21.40 36.24 -12.92
CA PHE A 118 22.11 37.19 -12.07
C PHE A 118 23.33 37.75 -12.80
N GLU A 119 23.39 39.08 -12.79
CA GLU A 119 24.30 39.93 -13.57
C GLU A 119 25.78 39.66 -13.30
N GLU A 120 26.55 39.80 -14.37
CA GLU A 120 28.00 39.82 -14.43
C GLU A 120 28.53 41.07 -13.70
N SER A 121 29.03 40.88 -12.48
CA SER A 121 29.86 41.87 -11.79
C SER A 121 31.19 41.22 -11.40
N GLU A 122 32.29 41.80 -11.87
CA GLU A 122 33.67 41.43 -11.53
C GLU A 122 33.85 41.32 -10.01
N ILE A 123 34.10 40.11 -9.51
CA ILE A 123 34.58 39.88 -8.15
C ILE A 123 35.99 39.30 -8.26
N LEU A 124 36.98 40.12 -7.95
CA LEU A 124 38.35 39.71 -7.68
C LEU A 124 38.33 38.57 -6.64
N ALA A 125 38.79 37.39 -7.04
CA ALA A 125 38.82 36.18 -6.23
C ALA A 125 39.63 36.39 -4.94
N PRO A 126 39.01 36.31 -3.74
CA PRO A 126 39.75 36.06 -2.51
C PRO A 126 40.16 34.58 -2.52
N SER A 127 41.46 34.35 -2.42
CA SER A 127 42.13 33.05 -2.32
C SER A 127 41.31 32.00 -1.57
N GLU A 128 40.92 30.93 -2.29
CA GLU A 128 40.24 29.75 -1.76
C GLU A 128 41.04 29.11 -0.61
N PRO A 129 40.41 28.82 0.54
CA PRO A 129 40.92 27.80 1.44
C PRO A 129 40.80 26.47 0.71
N GLN A 130 41.93 25.83 0.41
CA GLN A 130 41.98 24.47 -0.12
C GLN A 130 41.35 23.52 0.92
N TYR A 131 40.05 23.24 0.78
CA TYR A 131 39.45 22.09 1.42
C TYR A 131 39.76 20.89 0.53
N GLU A 132 40.85 20.19 0.83
CA GLU A 132 41.03 18.83 0.31
C GLU A 132 40.04 17.92 1.05
N ALA A 133 38.80 17.89 0.59
CA ALA A 133 37.92 16.77 0.90
C ALA A 133 38.56 15.53 0.27
N SER A 134 39.08 14.64 1.12
CA SER A 134 39.57 13.32 0.73
C SER A 134 38.41 12.51 0.13
N TYR A 135 38.13 12.72 -1.15
CA TYR A 135 37.33 11.79 -1.93
C TYR A 135 38.19 10.54 -2.11
N SER A 136 37.91 9.52 -1.30
CA SER A 136 38.50 8.20 -1.51
C SER A 136 38.16 7.76 -2.94
N GLU A 137 39.15 7.74 -3.83
CA GLU A 137 38.99 7.25 -5.20
C GLU A 137 38.62 5.77 -5.14
N CYS A 138 37.32 5.50 -5.14
CA CYS A 138 36.78 4.16 -5.19
C CYS A 138 37.30 3.47 -6.47
N SER A 139 38.07 2.39 -6.28
CA SER A 139 38.74 1.62 -7.32
C SER A 139 37.81 1.35 -8.52
N GLN A 140 38.35 1.43 -9.74
CA GLN A 140 37.60 1.16 -10.98
C GLN A 140 36.93 -0.23 -10.96
N ASP A 141 37.52 -1.19 -10.25
CA ASP A 141 36.95 -2.52 -10.05
C ASP A 141 35.68 -2.51 -9.18
N ALA A 142 35.63 -1.65 -8.16
CA ALA A 142 34.45 -1.48 -7.32
C ALA A 142 33.28 -0.84 -8.10
N LYS A 143 33.58 0.14 -8.97
CA LYS A 143 32.58 0.75 -9.88
C LYS A 143 32.03 -0.27 -10.88
N LYS A 144 32.90 -1.10 -11.46
CA LYS A 144 32.51 -2.18 -12.38
C LYS A 144 31.64 -3.23 -11.70
N ASN A 145 31.99 -3.64 -10.48
CA ASN A 145 31.21 -4.59 -9.70
C ASN A 145 29.82 -4.07 -9.34
N TYR A 146 29.70 -2.79 -8.98
CA TYR A 146 28.39 -2.16 -8.73
C TYR A 146 27.50 -2.20 -9.97
N TRP A 147 28.05 -1.90 -11.15
CA TRP A 147 27.28 -1.95 -12.40
C TRP A 147 26.84 -3.37 -12.76
N VAL A 148 27.72 -4.36 -12.60
CA VAL A 148 27.39 -5.78 -12.80
C VAL A 148 26.28 -6.23 -11.84
N ALA A 149 26.38 -5.86 -10.56
CA ALA A 149 25.36 -6.15 -9.56
C ALA A 149 24.01 -5.45 -9.89
N GLY A 150 24.05 -4.20 -10.34
CA GLY A 150 22.86 -3.46 -10.77
C GLY A 150 22.16 -4.10 -11.96
N VAL A 151 22.92 -4.56 -12.96
CA VAL A 151 22.36 -5.29 -14.10
C VAL A 151 21.78 -6.65 -13.68
N ALA A 152 22.44 -7.36 -12.77
CA ALA A 152 21.90 -8.62 -12.23
C ALA A 152 20.57 -8.38 -11.49
N LEU A 153 20.48 -7.33 -10.69
CA LEU A 153 19.26 -6.95 -9.98
C LEU A 153 18.11 -6.63 -10.94
N LEU A 154 18.37 -5.85 -11.99
CA LEU A 154 17.37 -5.54 -13.01
C LEU A 154 16.85 -6.78 -13.73
N LYS A 155 17.75 -7.72 -14.05
CA LYS A 155 17.36 -9.02 -14.65
C LYS A 155 16.47 -9.84 -13.72
N MET A 156 16.81 -9.89 -12.43
CA MET A 156 16.01 -10.60 -11.43
C MET A 156 14.62 -9.97 -11.26
N GLN A 157 14.53 -8.65 -11.24
CA GLN A 157 13.24 -7.95 -11.16
C GLN A 157 12.38 -8.22 -12.39
N GLN A 158 12.96 -8.16 -13.59
CA GLN A 158 12.23 -8.50 -14.82
C GLN A 158 11.73 -9.94 -14.80
N GLN A 159 12.55 -10.89 -14.36
CA GLN A 159 12.16 -12.29 -14.25
C GLN A 159 11.01 -12.48 -13.26
N TYR A 160 11.08 -11.83 -12.09
CA TYR A 160 10.00 -11.85 -11.11
C TYR A 160 8.67 -11.40 -11.71
N HIS A 161 8.67 -10.28 -12.46
CA HIS A 161 7.44 -9.79 -13.10
C HIS A 161 6.93 -10.71 -14.21
N ARG A 162 7.82 -11.34 -14.99
CA ARG A 162 7.42 -12.35 -15.98
C ARG A 162 6.78 -13.56 -15.31
N ASP A 163 7.40 -14.05 -14.24
CA ASP A 163 6.91 -15.21 -13.51
C ASP A 163 5.59 -14.90 -12.80
N GLU A 164 5.41 -13.67 -12.32
CA GLU A 164 4.16 -13.21 -11.73
C GLU A 164 3.03 -13.19 -12.77
N ASN A 165 3.28 -12.66 -13.96
CA ASN A 165 2.33 -12.70 -15.06
C ASN A 165 1.99 -14.16 -15.45
N ALA A 166 2.99 -15.06 -15.46
CA ALA A 166 2.78 -16.48 -15.74
C ALA A 166 1.92 -17.16 -14.67
N ARG A 167 2.20 -16.93 -13.38
CA ARG A 167 1.39 -17.45 -12.27
C ARG A 167 -0.05 -16.96 -12.32
N GLN A 168 -0.27 -15.68 -12.65
CA GLN A 168 -1.62 -15.13 -12.80
C GLN A 168 -2.37 -15.77 -13.97
N ALA A 169 -1.71 -15.99 -15.11
CA ALA A 169 -2.30 -16.69 -16.25
C ALA A 169 -2.66 -18.15 -15.92
N GLU A 170 -1.80 -18.86 -15.19
CA GLU A 170 -2.08 -20.22 -14.74
C GLU A 170 -3.28 -20.28 -13.79
N ARG A 171 -3.36 -19.37 -12.82
CA ARG A 171 -4.51 -19.26 -11.91
C ARG A 171 -5.82 -19.06 -12.66
N HIS A 172 -5.85 -18.13 -13.60
CA HIS A 172 -7.04 -17.89 -14.42
C HIS A 172 -7.39 -19.12 -15.28
N SER A 173 -6.39 -19.82 -15.84
CA SER A 173 -6.59 -21.07 -16.59
C SER A 173 -7.27 -22.15 -15.74
N ILE A 174 -6.76 -22.37 -14.51
CA ILE A 174 -7.33 -23.33 -13.56
C ILE A 174 -8.76 -22.95 -13.16
N GLU A 175 -9.02 -21.66 -12.93
CA GLU A 175 -10.35 -21.16 -12.59
C GLU A 175 -11.37 -21.38 -13.70
N MET A 176 -10.99 -21.13 -14.96
CA MET A 176 -11.84 -21.38 -16.12
C MET A 176 -12.14 -22.87 -16.31
N GLU A 177 -11.15 -23.73 -16.08
CA GLU A 177 -11.35 -25.17 -16.14
C GLU A 177 -12.28 -25.68 -15.02
N LYS A 178 -12.13 -25.13 -13.81
CA LYS A 178 -13.04 -25.42 -12.70
C LYS A 178 -14.48 -25.07 -13.05
N HIS A 179 -14.74 -23.87 -13.59
CA HIS A 179 -16.09 -23.48 -14.02
C HIS A 179 -16.64 -24.38 -15.12
N ARG A 180 -15.78 -24.82 -16.05
CA ARG A 180 -16.15 -25.77 -17.11
C ARG A 180 -16.60 -27.11 -16.52
N LEU A 181 -15.86 -27.64 -15.55
CA LEU A 181 -16.18 -28.90 -14.86
C LEU A 181 -17.44 -28.77 -14.00
N GLU A 182 -17.64 -27.66 -13.30
CA GLU A 182 -18.85 -27.37 -12.52
C GLU A 182 -20.09 -27.37 -13.41
N LEU A 183 -20.04 -26.68 -14.56
CA LEU A 183 -21.14 -26.67 -15.52
C LEU A 183 -21.41 -28.07 -16.10
N HIS A 184 -20.36 -28.82 -16.43
CA HIS A 184 -20.50 -30.19 -16.90
C HIS A 184 -21.14 -31.09 -15.83
N ASN A 185 -20.73 -30.95 -14.56
CA ASN A 185 -21.31 -31.70 -13.45
C ASN A 185 -22.79 -31.37 -13.24
N LEU A 186 -23.19 -30.10 -13.33
CA LEU A 186 -24.59 -29.68 -13.26
C LEU A 186 -25.42 -30.27 -14.40
N ARG A 187 -24.89 -30.30 -15.63
CA ARG A 187 -25.57 -30.93 -16.77
C ARG A 187 -25.79 -32.42 -16.55
N LEU A 188 -24.78 -33.13 -16.07
CA LEU A 188 -24.91 -34.57 -15.75
C LEU A 188 -25.92 -34.82 -14.64
N LYS A 189 -25.93 -33.98 -13.59
CA LYS A 189 -26.92 -34.07 -12.51
C LYS A 189 -28.34 -33.85 -13.03
N ASN A 190 -28.56 -32.85 -13.87
CA ASN A 190 -29.87 -32.62 -14.48
C ASN A 190 -30.31 -33.82 -15.32
N HIS A 191 -29.40 -34.36 -16.14
CA HIS A 191 -29.71 -35.53 -16.95
C HIS A 191 -30.03 -36.77 -16.11
N LEU A 192 -29.32 -36.98 -15.00
CA LEU A 192 -29.61 -38.07 -14.07
C LEU A 192 -31.01 -37.92 -13.43
N LEU A 193 -31.38 -36.69 -13.06
CA LEU A 193 -32.70 -36.40 -12.51
C LEU A 193 -33.81 -36.64 -13.53
N GLU A 194 -33.60 -36.29 -14.80
CA GLU A 194 -34.54 -36.57 -15.88
C GLU A 194 -34.81 -38.08 -16.00
N LEU A 195 -33.74 -38.89 -16.02
CA LEU A 195 -33.86 -40.35 -16.07
C LEU A 195 -34.56 -40.93 -14.83
N GLU A 196 -34.27 -40.40 -13.63
CA GLU A 196 -34.96 -40.86 -12.41
C GLU A 196 -36.46 -40.53 -12.44
N ILE A 197 -36.83 -39.38 -13.00
CA ILE A 197 -38.23 -38.99 -13.18
C ILE A 197 -38.92 -39.92 -14.18
N GLU A 198 -38.29 -40.21 -15.31
CA GLU A 198 -38.81 -41.16 -16.33
C GLU A 198 -39.00 -42.56 -15.73
N GLU A 199 -37.99 -43.07 -15.01
CA GLU A 199 -38.08 -44.38 -14.35
C GLU A 199 -39.22 -44.43 -13.32
N ARG A 200 -39.39 -43.37 -12.53
CA ARG A 200 -40.52 -43.26 -11.58
C ARG A 200 -41.87 -43.18 -12.28
N PHE A 201 -41.91 -42.64 -13.50
CA PHE A 201 -43.12 -42.56 -14.32
C PHE A 201 -43.47 -43.93 -14.92
N GLU A 202 -42.49 -44.65 -15.46
CA GLU A 202 -42.67 -46.00 -16.04
C GLU A 202 -43.07 -47.05 -15.00
N ARG A 203 -42.68 -46.87 -13.73
CA ARG A 203 -43.02 -47.77 -12.62
C ARG A 203 -44.44 -47.56 -12.04
N ARG A 204 -45.22 -46.60 -12.54
CA ARG A 204 -46.61 -46.32 -12.11
C ARG A 204 -47.62 -46.88 -13.10
#